data_AF-A0A2P5E5N7-F1
#
_entry.id   AF-A0A2P5E5N7-F1
#
_cell.length_a   1.000
_cell.length_b   1.000
_cell.length_c   1.000
_cell.angle_alpha   90.00
_cell.angle_beta   90.00
_cell.angle_gamma   90.00
#
_symmetry.space_group_name_H-M   'P 1'
#
loop_
_entity.id
_entity.type
_entity.pdbx_description
1 polymer ?
#
loop_
_entity_poly.entity_id
_entity_poly.type
_entity_poly.pdbx_seq_one_letter_code
_entity_poly.pdbx_strand_id
1 'polypeptide(L)'
;MGVGIHIKTNIGRGGIIRNITFSNVYMENARKGIKISGDVGDHPDNKFNPNALPVVKGITIKDVWGVGVLQAGLIRGLKSSPFTGVCLSNVNLHGTTGPRTPPWQCSDVIGASRLVSPWPCAQLSSGQQIGSCSNY
;
A
#
# COMPACT_ATOMS: atom_id res chain seq x y z
N MET A 1 18.57 -0.16 5.19
CA MET A 1 17.41 0.68 4.86
C MET A 1 16.12 -0.10 5.04
N GLY A 2 15.16 0.47 5.77
CA GLY A 2 13.89 -0.17 6.14
C GLY A 2 12.73 0.15 5.22
N VAL A 3 11.51 0.02 5.74
CA VAL A 3 10.26 0.42 5.08
C VAL A 3 9.66 1.58 5.89
N GLY A 4 9.13 2.61 5.23
CA GLY A 4 8.44 3.71 5.88
C GLY A 4 7.08 3.27 6.45
N ILE A 5 6.04 3.28 5.62
CA ILE A 5 4.69 2.82 5.99
C ILE A 5 4.56 1.35 5.60
N HIS A 6 4.21 0.48 6.56
CA HIS A 6 4.10 -0.96 6.31
C HIS A 6 2.84 -1.58 6.94
N ILE A 7 1.92 -2.06 6.09
CA ILE A 7 0.82 -2.94 6.47
C ILE A 7 1.10 -4.33 5.91
N LYS A 8 0.90 -5.37 6.73
CA LYS A 8 1.19 -6.74 6.35
C LYS A 8 0.14 -7.70 6.88
N THR A 9 -0.28 -8.65 6.06
CA THR A 9 -1.13 -9.79 6.45
C THR A 9 -0.81 -10.99 5.56
N ASN A 10 -1.39 -12.15 5.86
CA ASN A 10 -1.26 -13.36 5.02
C ASN A 10 -2.61 -14.10 4.94
N ILE A 11 -2.79 -14.89 3.88
CA ILE A 11 -3.79 -15.97 3.88
C ILE A 11 -3.55 -16.81 5.14
N GLY A 12 -4.62 -17.15 5.86
CA GLY A 12 -4.51 -17.90 7.10
C GLY A 12 -4.46 -17.06 8.38
N ARG A 13 -4.37 -15.73 8.27
CA ARG A 13 -4.53 -14.82 9.40
C ARG A 13 -5.98 -14.43 9.65
N GLY A 14 -6.80 -14.38 8.59
CA GLY A 14 -8.17 -13.88 8.67
C GLY A 14 -8.24 -12.44 9.19
N GLY A 15 -9.35 -12.10 9.85
CA GLY A 15 -9.52 -10.81 10.52
C GLY A 15 -9.68 -9.62 9.56
N ILE A 16 -9.61 -8.42 10.13
CA ILE A 16 -9.94 -7.17 9.42
C ILE A 16 -8.90 -6.10 9.75
N ILE A 17 -8.36 -5.45 8.72
CA ILE A 17 -7.60 -4.21 8.80
C ILE A 17 -8.42 -3.15 8.07
N ARG A 18 -9.06 -2.23 8.81
CA ARG A 18 -9.95 -1.24 8.19
C ARG A 18 -9.83 0.16 8.77
N ASN A 19 -10.13 1.15 7.95
CA ASN A 19 -10.21 2.56 8.34
C ASN A 19 -8.92 3.05 9.02
N ILE A 20 -7.78 2.80 8.36
CA ILE A 20 -6.46 3.23 8.84
C ILE A 20 -6.06 4.49 8.08
N THR A 21 -5.58 5.50 8.79
CA THR A 21 -5.05 6.73 8.19
C THR A 21 -3.61 6.97 8.65
N PHE A 22 -2.73 7.20 7.68
CA PHE A 22 -1.41 7.76 7.88
C PHE A 22 -1.43 9.19 7.33
N SER A 23 -1.00 10.15 8.14
CA SER A 23 -0.98 11.57 7.77
C SER A 23 0.29 12.23 8.25
N ASN A 24 0.82 13.18 7.47
CA ASN A 24 1.97 14.02 7.83
C ASN A 24 3.22 13.20 8.15
N VAL A 25 3.56 12.26 7.25
CA VAL A 25 4.72 11.38 7.43
C VAL A 25 5.89 11.88 6.61
N TYR A 26 7.02 12.14 7.26
CA TYR A 26 8.31 12.34 6.61
C TYR A 26 9.16 11.07 6.74
N MET A 27 9.86 10.69 5.68
CA MET A 27 10.80 9.57 5.71
C MET A 27 12.07 9.87 4.91
N GLU A 28 13.18 9.28 5.34
CA GLU A 28 14.47 9.45 4.69
C GLU A 28 15.17 8.10 4.56
N ASN A 29 15.87 7.88 3.44
CA ASN A 29 16.70 6.69 3.21
C ASN A 29 15.93 5.37 3.42
N ALA A 30 14.73 5.29 2.84
CA ALA A 30 13.88 4.11 2.92
C ALA A 30 14.06 3.20 1.69
N ARG A 31 14.11 1.88 1.92
CA ARG A 31 14.12 0.90 0.82
C ARG A 31 12.78 0.90 0.09
N LYS A 32 11.67 1.05 0.83
CA LYS A 32 10.33 1.24 0.30
C LYS A 32 9.64 2.34 1.09
N GLY A 33 9.00 3.28 0.40
CA GLY A 33 8.23 4.31 1.07
C GLY A 33 6.96 3.73 1.69
N ILE A 34 6.14 3.10 0.85
CA ILE A 34 4.88 2.46 1.25
C ILE A 34 4.91 0.97 0.87
N LYS A 35 4.60 0.09 1.82
CA LYS A 35 4.41 -1.34 1.58
C LYS A 35 3.11 -1.83 2.20
N ILE A 36 2.20 -2.37 1.39
CA ILE A 36 0.98 -3.03 1.86
C ILE A 36 0.95 -4.41 1.19
N SER A 37 1.11 -5.48 1.95
CA SER A 37 1.32 -6.83 1.39
C SER A 37 0.42 -7.85 2.07
N GLY A 38 -0.36 -8.57 1.26
CA GLY A 38 -1.33 -9.57 1.71
C GLY A 38 -0.81 -11.00 1.77
N ASP A 39 0.43 -11.23 1.37
CA ASP A 39 1.04 -12.55 1.24
C ASP A 39 2.42 -12.61 1.91
N VAL A 40 2.47 -12.17 3.17
CA VAL A 40 3.71 -12.19 3.94
C VAL A 40 3.90 -13.49 4.72
N GLY A 41 4.92 -14.27 4.35
CA GLY A 41 5.67 -15.19 5.21
C GLY A 41 4.90 -16.17 6.12
N ASP A 42 5.62 -16.69 7.11
CA ASP A 42 5.22 -17.89 7.86
C ASP A 42 4.01 -17.73 8.79
N HIS A 43 3.53 -18.90 9.22
CA HIS A 43 2.60 -19.08 10.33
C HIS A 43 3.35 -19.60 11.56
N PRO A 44 2.87 -19.32 12.79
CA PRO A 44 3.52 -19.80 14.00
C PRO A 44 3.49 -21.34 14.13
N ASP A 45 2.51 -21.98 13.50
CA ASP A 45 2.34 -23.43 13.45
C ASP A 45 1.58 -23.83 12.17
N ASN A 46 1.33 -25.13 12.01
CA ASN A 46 0.57 -25.71 10.90
C ASN A 46 -0.94 -25.85 11.18
N LYS A 47 -1.46 -25.29 12.28
CA LYS A 47 -2.87 -25.38 12.68
C LYS A 47 -3.69 -24.14 12.27
N PHE A 48 -3.06 -23.18 11.58
CA PHE A 48 -3.77 -22.05 11.00
C PHE A 48 -4.83 -22.51 9.98
N ASN A 49 -5.89 -21.72 9.80
CA ASN A 49 -6.91 -22.02 8.81
C ASN A 49 -6.47 -21.51 7.42
N PRO A 50 -6.06 -22.35 6.45
CA PRO A 50 -5.54 -21.89 5.16
C PRO A 50 -6.58 -21.16 4.30
N ASN A 51 -7.86 -21.24 4.65
CA ASN A 51 -8.95 -20.56 3.97
C ASN A 51 -9.32 -19.22 4.62
N ALA A 52 -8.69 -18.84 5.73
CA ALA A 52 -8.97 -17.58 6.41
C ALA A 52 -8.37 -16.39 5.65
N LEU A 53 -9.19 -15.75 4.83
CA LEU A 53 -8.79 -14.56 4.08
C LEU A 53 -8.93 -13.29 4.93
N PRO A 54 -7.89 -12.44 5.03
CA PRO A 54 -8.01 -11.15 5.68
C PRO A 54 -8.81 -10.18 4.81
N VAL A 55 -9.55 -9.28 5.47
CA VAL A 55 -10.18 -8.13 4.80
C VAL A 55 -9.32 -6.89 5.05
N VAL A 56 -8.83 -6.26 3.98
CA VAL A 56 -8.10 -4.98 4.07
C VAL A 56 -8.86 -3.92 3.28
N LYS A 57 -9.37 -2.91 3.99
CA LYS A 57 -10.27 -1.91 3.39
C LYS A 57 -10.11 -0.51 3.98
N GLY A 58 -10.12 0.52 3.15
CA GLY A 58 -10.16 1.91 3.64
C GLY A 58 -8.84 2.31 4.29
N ILE A 59 -7.77 2.30 3.49
CA ILE A 59 -6.44 2.72 3.91
C ILE A 59 -6.15 4.08 3.27
N THR A 60 -6.06 5.12 4.07
CA THR A 60 -5.74 6.47 3.60
C THR A 60 -4.30 6.82 3.95
N ILE A 61 -3.52 7.22 2.96
CA ILE A 61 -2.15 7.72 3.12
C ILE A 61 -2.13 9.12 2.54
N LYS A 62 -2.00 10.12 3.42
CA LYS A 62 -2.03 11.52 3.02
C LYS A 62 -0.85 12.32 3.54
N ASP A 63 -0.45 13.33 2.78
CA ASP A 63 0.59 14.29 3.17
C ASP A 63 1.88 13.59 3.58
N VAL A 64 2.43 12.80 2.65
CA VAL A 64 3.64 12.01 2.87
C VAL A 64 4.76 12.54 2.01
N TRP A 65 5.92 12.79 2.62
CA TRP A 65 7.12 13.24 1.93
C TRP A 65 8.28 12.29 2.20
N GLY A 66 9.05 11.98 1.16
CA GLY A 66 10.19 11.08 1.26
C GLY A 66 11.36 11.48 0.38
N VAL A 67 12.57 11.39 0.94
CA VAL A 67 13.84 11.62 0.24
C VAL A 67 14.73 10.38 0.36
N GLY A 68 15.47 10.03 -0.69
CA GLY A 68 16.28 8.81 -0.70
C GLY A 68 15.45 7.52 -0.65
N VAL A 69 14.22 7.55 -1.16
CA VAL A 69 13.30 6.40 -1.19
C VAL A 69 13.57 5.56 -2.43
N LEU A 70 14.13 4.35 -2.26
CA LEU A 70 14.54 3.50 -3.39
C LEU A 70 13.38 2.95 -4.22
N GLN A 71 12.20 2.78 -3.63
CA GLN A 71 10.97 2.38 -4.31
C GLN A 71 9.80 3.08 -3.62
N ALA A 72 9.03 3.89 -4.35
CA ALA A 72 7.93 4.66 -3.79
C ALA A 72 6.88 3.76 -3.12
N GLY A 73 6.43 2.71 -3.80
CA GLY A 73 5.53 1.77 -3.16
C GLY A 73 5.40 0.37 -3.75
N LEU A 74 5.01 -0.56 -2.89
CA LEU A 74 4.59 -1.92 -3.23
C LEU A 74 3.27 -2.21 -2.53
N ILE A 75 2.20 -2.36 -3.30
CA ILE A 75 0.84 -2.61 -2.78
C ILE A 75 0.29 -3.87 -3.45
N ARG A 76 0.41 -5.00 -2.76
CA ARG A 76 0.00 -6.32 -3.23
C ARG A 76 -1.08 -6.88 -2.32
N GLY A 77 -2.31 -6.89 -2.83
CA GLY A 77 -3.42 -7.58 -2.18
C GLY A 77 -3.39 -9.09 -2.42
N LEU A 78 -4.55 -9.71 -2.22
CA LEU A 78 -4.76 -11.13 -2.50
C LEU A 78 -5.77 -11.28 -3.63
N LYS A 79 -5.50 -12.16 -4.60
CA LYS A 79 -6.42 -12.38 -5.74
C LYS A 79 -7.85 -12.75 -5.29
N SER A 80 -7.99 -13.53 -4.23
CA SER A 80 -9.28 -13.93 -3.64
C SER A 80 -9.83 -12.96 -2.59
N SER A 81 -9.04 -11.96 -2.16
CA SER A 81 -9.47 -10.89 -1.24
C SER A 81 -8.70 -9.61 -1.56
N PRO A 82 -9.04 -8.91 -2.67
CA PRO A 82 -8.32 -7.71 -3.09
C PRO A 82 -8.40 -6.62 -2.03
N PHE A 83 -7.34 -5.82 -1.92
CA PHE A 83 -7.34 -4.67 -1.02
C PHE A 83 -8.17 -3.55 -1.64
N THR A 84 -9.11 -2.97 -0.88
CA THR A 84 -10.07 -2.00 -1.44
C THR A 84 -10.06 -0.67 -0.69
N GLY A 85 -10.40 0.41 -1.37
CA GLY A 85 -10.44 1.74 -0.75
C GLY A 85 -9.05 2.19 -0.27
N VAL A 86 -8.00 1.84 -1.01
CA VAL A 86 -6.67 2.44 -0.80
C VAL A 86 -6.69 3.84 -1.40
N CYS A 87 -6.34 4.85 -0.61
CA CYS A 87 -6.34 6.23 -1.02
C CYS A 87 -4.95 6.85 -0.79
N LEU A 88 -4.34 7.37 -1.85
CA LEU A 88 -3.08 8.13 -1.78
C LEU A 88 -3.37 9.61 -2.10
N SER A 89 -3.10 10.52 -1.17
CA SER A 89 -3.35 11.96 -1.38
C SER A 89 -2.13 12.79 -1.00
N ASN A 90 -1.59 13.59 -1.90
CA ASN A 90 -0.41 14.43 -1.62
C ASN A 90 0.78 13.59 -1.11
N VAL A 91 1.20 12.61 -1.90
CA VAL A 91 2.29 11.68 -1.57
C VAL A 91 3.45 11.92 -2.51
N ASN A 92 4.60 12.33 -1.98
CA ASN A 92 5.81 12.64 -2.75
C ASN A 92 6.98 11.81 -2.23
N LEU A 93 7.40 10.79 -2.97
CA LEU A 93 8.43 9.83 -2.55
C LEU A 93 9.57 9.79 -3.57
N HIS A 94 10.58 10.62 -3.35
CA HIS A 94 11.71 10.80 -4.25
C HIS A 94 12.90 9.93 -3.83
N GLY A 95 13.60 9.38 -4.81
CA GLY A 95 14.87 8.70 -4.59
C GLY A 95 15.47 8.18 -5.89
N THR A 96 16.66 7.62 -5.79
CA THR A 96 17.38 6.99 -6.90
C THR A 96 16.89 5.56 -7.10
N THR A 97 15.79 5.40 -7.84
CA THR A 97 15.39 4.09 -8.35
C THR A 97 16.44 3.60 -9.35
N GLY A 98 17.03 2.43 -9.13
CA GLY A 98 17.85 1.79 -10.17
C GLY A 98 16.99 1.48 -11.41
N PRO A 99 17.58 1.42 -12.63
CA PRO A 99 16.85 1.39 -13.91
C PRO A 99 15.88 0.21 -14.09
N ARG A 100 15.90 -0.81 -13.22
CA ARG A 100 15.10 -2.04 -13.32
C ARG A 100 13.91 -2.13 -12.36
N THR A 101 13.78 -1.23 -11.38
CA THR A 101 12.68 -1.30 -10.40
C THR A 101 11.69 -0.16 -10.64
N PRO A 102 10.44 -0.44 -11.03
CA PRO A 102 9.45 0.60 -11.17
C PRO A 102 9.18 1.23 -9.80
N PRO A 103 8.95 2.56 -9.73
CA PRO A 103 8.70 3.24 -8.46
C PRO A 103 7.50 2.65 -7.71
N TRP A 104 6.49 2.20 -8.45
CA TRP A 104 5.30 1.56 -7.91
C TRP A 104 5.11 0.16 -8.49
N GLN A 105 4.73 -0.78 -7.62
CA GLN A 105 4.27 -2.12 -8.00
C GLN A 105 2.95 -2.39 -7.30
N CYS A 106 1.91 -2.69 -8.08
CA CYS A 106 0.58 -2.91 -7.54
C CYS A 106 -0.05 -4.16 -8.16
N SER A 107 -0.72 -4.96 -7.34
CA SER A 107 -1.57 -6.05 -7.79
C SER A 107 -2.70 -6.28 -6.79
N ASP A 108 -3.86 -6.75 -7.27
CA ASP A 108 -5.00 -7.14 -6.44
C ASP A 108 -5.42 -6.03 -5.46
N VAL A 109 -5.39 -4.78 -5.92
CA VAL A 109 -5.75 -3.59 -5.17
C VAL A 109 -6.68 -2.72 -5.99
N ILE A 110 -7.62 -2.05 -5.33
CA ILE A 110 -8.53 -1.06 -5.91
C ILE A 110 -8.48 0.18 -5.04
N GLY A 111 -8.19 1.31 -5.67
CA GLY A 111 -8.04 2.57 -4.95
C GLY A 111 -8.01 3.79 -5.86
N ALA A 112 -7.71 4.93 -5.25
CA ALA A 112 -7.60 6.20 -5.93
C ALA A 112 -6.35 6.95 -5.45
N SER A 113 -5.89 7.88 -6.27
CA SER A 113 -4.77 8.74 -5.96
C SER A 113 -5.01 10.17 -6.44
N ARG A 114 -4.44 11.13 -5.71
CA ARG A 114 -4.50 12.56 -6.02
C ARG A 114 -3.20 13.22 -5.60
N LEU A 115 -2.56 13.99 -6.49
CA LEU A 115 -1.27 14.66 -6.22
C LEU A 115 -0.20 13.68 -5.71
N VAL A 116 0.08 12.62 -6.48
CA VAL A 116 1.08 11.61 -6.12
C VAL A 116 2.25 11.66 -7.08
N SER A 117 3.45 11.73 -6.54
CA SER A 117 4.71 11.72 -7.28
C SER A 117 5.69 10.73 -6.63
N PRO A 118 6.30 9.80 -7.40
CA PRO A 118 6.04 9.49 -8.81
C PRO A 118 4.65 8.90 -9.05
N TRP A 119 4.19 8.89 -10.31
CA TRP A 119 2.83 8.44 -10.67
C TRP A 119 2.58 6.98 -10.27
N PRO A 120 1.44 6.65 -9.62
CA PRO A 120 1.16 5.30 -9.16
C PRO A 120 0.63 4.39 -10.27
N CYS A 121 0.46 3.11 -9.95
CA CYS A 121 -0.10 2.11 -10.86
C CYS A 121 -1.56 2.43 -11.22
N ALA A 122 -2.02 1.96 -12.39
CA ALA A 122 -3.39 2.19 -12.87
C ALA A 122 -4.49 1.79 -11.88
N GLN A 123 -4.27 0.73 -11.09
CA GLN A 123 -5.16 0.25 -10.03
C GLN A 123 -5.44 1.28 -8.91
N LEU A 124 -4.58 2.30 -8.81
CA LEU A 124 -4.69 3.41 -7.87
C LEU A 124 -4.93 4.74 -8.60
N SER A 125 -5.10 4.72 -9.93
CA SER A 125 -5.23 5.92 -10.77
C SER A 125 -6.64 6.09 -11.34
N SER A 126 -7.61 5.25 -10.97
CA SER A 126 -8.99 5.39 -11.42
C SER A 126 -9.68 6.58 -10.72
N GLY A 127 -9.58 7.76 -11.35
CA GLY A 127 -10.55 8.83 -11.17
C GLY A 127 -11.92 8.40 -11.72
N GLN A 128 -12.99 8.85 -11.06
CA GLN A 128 -14.41 8.73 -11.47
C GLN A 128 -15.22 7.48 -11.07
N GLN A 129 -15.06 6.95 -9.85
CA GLN A 129 -16.20 6.31 -9.17
C GLN A 129 -16.27 6.78 -7.71
N ILE A 130 -17.32 7.56 -7.43
CA ILE A 130 -17.97 7.92 -6.15
C ILE A 130 -17.18 7.54 -4.89
N GLY A 131 -16.55 8.53 -4.27
CA GLY A 131 -15.73 8.37 -3.04
C GLY A 131 -14.25 8.60 -3.27
N SER A 132 -13.91 9.63 -4.05
CA SER A 132 -12.55 10.12 -4.24
C SER A 132 -11.84 10.26 -2.88
N CYS A 133 -10.52 10.33 -2.92
CA CYS A 133 -9.67 10.77 -1.81
C CYS A 133 -10.00 12.17 -1.23
N SER A 134 -11.25 12.64 -1.38
CA SER A 134 -11.78 13.94 -0.98
C SER A 134 -12.63 13.90 0.29
N ASN A 135 -13.04 12.72 0.77
CA ASN A 135 -13.89 12.58 1.97
C ASN A 135 -13.17 12.02 3.22
N TYR A 136 -11.83 12.03 3.26
CA TYR A 136 -11.01 11.64 4.44
C TYR A 136 -9.75 12.51 4.58
#